data_AF-A0AAN9ALS1-F1
#
_entry.id   AF-A0AAN9ALS1-F1
#
_cell.length_a   1.000
_cell.length_b   1.000
_cell.length_c   1.000
_cell.angle_alpha   90.00
_cell.angle_beta   90.00
_cell.angle_gamma   90.00
#
_symmetry.space_group_name_H-M   'P 1'
#
loop_
_entity.id
_entity.type
_entity.pdbx_description
1 polymer ?
#
loop_
_entity_poly.entity_id
_entity_poly.type
_entity_poly.pdbx_seq_one_letter_code
_entity_poly.pdbx_strand_id
1 'polypeptide(L)'
;MMDNDEIMQYIDDNFPEPDLRYDNLEAHSACLDIFSKFSFYIKNVSSTGEHLLKELITIDRFLERTGSRYLCGDHITHLDCQMLPKLQHIRVAASAFKDFQIPPRLTSLWRYLASAYKSDTFRKTCPSDQEIVHHWSEKRETTPLPESKKKVFLLESDPFFSTSVPQLNGN
;
A
#
# COMPACT_ATOMS: atom_id res chain seq x y z
N MET A 1 15.24 5.35 -20.73
CA MET A 1 14.09 5.17 -19.82
C MET A 1 14.25 6.28 -18.82
N MET A 2 13.32 7.23 -18.75
CA MET A 2 13.41 8.28 -17.73
C MET A 2 13.37 7.62 -16.36
N ASP A 3 14.23 8.06 -15.45
CA ASP A 3 14.19 7.58 -14.07
C ASP A 3 12.91 8.09 -13.39
N ASN A 4 12.43 7.39 -12.36
CA ASN A 4 11.25 7.82 -11.61
C ASN A 4 11.44 9.23 -11.03
N ASP A 5 12.65 9.51 -10.54
CA ASP A 5 13.01 10.81 -9.98
C ASP A 5 13.02 11.91 -11.07
N GLU A 6 13.44 11.58 -12.29
CA GLU A 6 13.37 12.51 -13.44
C GLU A 6 11.92 12.82 -13.85
N ILE A 7 11.04 11.81 -13.79
CA ILE A 7 9.60 12.01 -14.07
C ILE A 7 8.96 12.88 -12.98
N MET A 8 9.26 12.63 -11.70
CA MET A 8 8.76 13.44 -10.59
C MET A 8 9.25 14.89 -10.71
N GLN A 9 10.55 15.09 -10.96
CA GLN A 9 11.11 16.43 -11.14
C GLN A 9 10.47 17.16 -12.33
N TYR A 10 10.25 16.46 -13.45
CA TYR A 10 9.55 17.04 -14.59
C TYR A 10 8.12 17.48 -14.25
N ILE A 11 7.38 16.67 -13.48
CA ILE A 11 6.03 17.02 -13.02
C ILE A 11 6.08 18.27 -12.15
N ASP A 12 6.97 18.33 -11.17
CA ASP A 12 7.08 19.47 -10.24
C ASP A 12 7.47 20.78 -10.96
N ASP A 13 8.36 20.69 -11.95
CA ASP A 13 8.82 21.87 -12.70
C ASP A 13 7.79 22.39 -13.71
N ASN A 14 6.98 21.50 -14.31
CA ASN A 14 6.04 21.87 -15.38
C ASN A 14 4.58 21.97 -14.93
N PHE A 15 4.22 21.33 -13.81
CA PHE A 15 2.87 21.28 -13.24
C PHE A 15 2.91 21.49 -11.72
N PRO A 16 3.34 22.68 -11.25
CA PRO A 16 3.63 22.92 -9.83
C PRO A 16 2.39 22.97 -8.92
N GLU A 17 1.18 22.92 -9.48
CA GLU A 17 -0.08 23.01 -8.73
C GLU A 17 -0.98 21.79 -8.99
N PRO A 18 -1.45 21.09 -7.93
CA PRO A 18 -1.10 21.31 -6.53
C PRO A 18 0.35 20.91 -6.23
N ASP A 19 0.99 21.57 -5.26
CA ASP A 19 2.33 21.19 -4.81
C ASP A 19 2.28 19.82 -4.10
N LEU A 20 2.97 18.83 -4.69
CA LEU A 20 3.04 17.46 -4.17
C LEU A 20 4.34 17.19 -3.42
N ARG A 21 5.27 18.15 -3.35
CA ARG A 21 6.56 17.96 -2.68
C ARG A 21 6.37 17.81 -1.17
N TYR A 22 7.32 17.13 -0.52
CA TYR A 22 7.36 16.98 0.92
C TYR A 22 8.79 17.07 1.44
N ASP A 23 8.96 17.57 2.66
CA ASP A 23 10.24 17.69 3.36
C ASP A 23 10.25 16.97 4.72
N ASN A 24 9.18 16.23 5.04
CA ASN A 24 9.03 15.51 6.28
C ASN A 24 9.87 14.21 6.29
N LEU A 25 11.11 14.32 6.77
CA LEU A 25 12.05 13.20 6.90
C LEU A 25 11.56 12.10 7.85
N GLU A 26 10.77 12.44 8.87
CA GLU A 26 10.23 11.46 9.80
C GLU A 26 9.17 10.58 9.11
N ALA A 27 8.27 11.20 8.34
CA ALA A 27 7.28 10.49 7.51
C ALA A 27 7.96 9.56 6.50
N HIS A 28 8.99 10.07 5.82
CA HIS A 28 9.78 9.28 4.88
C HIS A 28 10.41 8.05 5.55
N SER A 29 11.06 8.27 6.70
CA SER A 29 11.74 7.20 7.43
C SER A 29 10.77 6.13 7.93
N ALA A 30 9.57 6.52 8.38
CA ALA A 30 8.54 5.58 8.82
C ALA A 30 8.05 4.64 7.70
N CYS A 31 8.21 5.06 6.43
CA CYS A 31 7.70 4.35 5.26
C CYS A 31 8.77 3.58 4.48
N LEU A 32 10.05 3.75 4.82
CA LEU A 32 11.17 3.31 3.98
C LEU A 32 11.23 1.79 3.80
N ASP A 33 11.06 1.03 4.88
CA ASP A 33 11.36 -0.41 4.90
C ASP A 33 10.15 -1.31 4.60
N ILE A 34 8.93 -0.80 4.68
CA ILE A 34 7.70 -1.60 4.62
C ILE A 34 7.62 -2.52 3.39
N PHE A 35 7.98 -2.01 2.20
CA PHE A 35 7.86 -2.77 0.96
C PHE A 35 8.98 -3.81 0.80
N SER A 36 10.16 -3.57 1.39
CA SER A 36 11.24 -4.55 1.41
C SER A 36 10.87 -5.73 2.33
N LYS A 37 10.29 -5.45 3.52
CA LYS A 37 9.80 -6.49 4.44
C LYS A 37 8.64 -7.27 3.85
N PHE A 38 7.72 -6.61 3.16
CA PHE A 38 6.68 -7.28 2.39
C PHE A 38 7.24 -8.19 1.30
N SER A 39 8.22 -7.70 0.52
CA SER A 39 8.86 -8.50 -0.53
C SER A 39 9.55 -9.74 0.03
N PHE A 40 10.23 -9.62 1.18
CA PHE A 40 10.83 -10.78 1.85
C PHE A 40 9.78 -11.77 2.34
N TYR A 41 8.66 -11.28 2.87
CA TYR A 41 7.58 -12.12 3.36
C TYR A 41 6.87 -12.89 2.24
N ILE A 42 6.47 -12.23 1.16
CA ILE A 42 5.73 -12.87 0.06
C ILE A 42 6.59 -13.88 -0.72
N LYS A 43 7.91 -13.65 -0.75
CA LYS A 43 8.91 -14.52 -1.36
C LYS A 43 9.48 -15.61 -0.43
N ASN A 44 8.88 -15.83 0.75
CA ASN A 44 9.35 -16.84 1.72
C ASN A 44 10.80 -16.65 2.24
N VAL A 45 11.41 -15.48 2.05
CA VAL A 45 12.71 -15.14 2.66
C VAL A 45 12.56 -14.97 4.18
N SER A 46 11.41 -14.44 4.61
CA SER A 46 10.98 -14.45 6.00
C SER A 46 9.78 -15.39 6.15
N SER A 47 9.86 -16.34 7.08
CA SER A 47 8.82 -17.34 7.31
C SER A 47 7.57 -16.78 8.00
N THR A 48 7.70 -15.66 8.72
CA THR A 48 6.61 -15.02 9.45
C THR A 48 6.34 -13.61 8.94
N GLY A 49 5.12 -13.12 9.14
CA GLY A 49 4.74 -11.74 8.81
C GLY A 49 5.21 -10.71 9.85
N GLU A 50 6.07 -11.08 10.80
CA GLU A 50 6.40 -10.25 11.96
C GLU A 50 7.15 -8.97 11.59
N HIS A 51 8.12 -9.05 10.68
CA HIS A 51 8.83 -7.87 10.21
C HIS A 51 7.92 -6.92 9.42
N LEU A 52 7.05 -7.47 8.56
CA LEU A 52 6.04 -6.69 7.85
C LEU A 52 5.08 -6.01 8.85
N LEU A 53 4.59 -6.76 9.84
CA LEU A 53 3.72 -6.22 10.88
C LEU A 53 4.39 -5.12 11.70
N LYS A 54 5.69 -5.26 12.01
CA LYS A 54 6.46 -4.22 12.70
C LYS A 54 6.45 -2.91 11.92
N GLU A 55 6.71 -2.95 10.62
CA GLU A 55 6.69 -1.74 9.78
C GLU A 55 5.27 -1.16 9.64
N LEU A 56 4.23 -2.00 9.55
CA LEU A 56 2.83 -1.52 9.57
C LEU A 56 2.51 -0.80 10.89
N ILE A 57 3.01 -1.31 12.03
CA ILE A 57 2.88 -0.66 13.35
C ILE A 57 3.66 0.66 13.39
N THR A 58 4.85 0.74 12.78
CA THR A 58 5.63 1.98 12.68
C THR A 58 4.82 3.08 11.99
N ILE A 59 4.23 2.77 10.82
CA ILE A 59 3.40 3.71 10.06
C ILE A 59 2.14 4.10 10.85
N ASP A 60 1.46 3.12 11.46
CA ASP A 60 0.26 3.37 12.27
C ASP A 60 0.52 4.32 13.44
N ARG A 61 1.61 4.10 14.19
CA ARG A 61 2.04 4.97 15.30
C ARG A 61 2.43 6.36 14.83
N PHE A 62 3.09 6.46 13.68
CA PHE A 62 3.43 7.74 13.08
C PHE A 62 2.14 8.54 12.79
N LEU A 63 1.18 7.95 12.09
CA LEU A 63 -0.12 8.57 11.76
C LEU A 63 -0.97 8.87 12.99
N GLU A 64 -0.89 8.04 14.02
CA GLU A 64 -1.56 8.29 15.31
C GLU A 64 -0.99 9.52 16.00
N ARG A 65 0.34 9.64 16.05
CA ARG A 65 1.03 10.75 16.70
C ARG A 65 0.83 12.08 15.95
N THR A 66 0.84 12.07 14.62
CA THR A 66 0.64 13.31 13.84
C THR A 66 -0.82 13.72 13.77
N GLY A 67 -1.76 12.75 13.84
CA GLY A 67 -3.19 13.01 13.72
C GLY A 67 -3.63 13.49 12.32
N SER A 68 -2.71 13.51 11.36
CA SER A 68 -2.93 14.03 10.01
C SER A 68 -3.71 13.05 9.13
N ARG A 69 -4.38 13.58 8.10
CA ARG A 69 -5.11 12.73 7.12
C ARG A 69 -4.17 11.88 6.26
N TYR A 70 -3.04 12.45 5.85
CA TYR A 70 -2.00 11.88 5.00
C TYR A 70 -0.64 11.91 5.72
N LEU A 71 0.41 11.37 5.10
CA LEU A 71 1.72 11.19 5.75
C LEU A 71 2.40 12.51 6.11
N CYS A 72 2.23 13.55 5.30
CA CYS A 72 2.89 14.84 5.47
C CYS A 72 1.92 15.98 5.87
N GLY A 73 0.67 15.67 6.21
CA GLY A 73 -0.35 16.66 6.56
C GLY A 73 -1.73 16.28 6.06
N ASP A 74 -2.58 17.28 5.78
CA ASP A 74 -3.95 17.04 5.33
C ASP A 74 -4.13 17.03 3.80
N HIS A 75 -3.07 17.34 3.07
CA HIS A 75 -2.99 17.26 1.61
C HIS A 75 -2.10 16.09 1.18
N ILE A 76 -2.37 15.57 -0.02
CA ILE A 76 -1.62 14.47 -0.60
C ILE A 76 -0.26 14.97 -1.09
N THR A 77 0.78 14.15 -0.92
CA THR A 77 2.15 14.41 -1.40
C THR A 77 2.66 13.24 -2.24
N HIS A 78 3.82 13.40 -2.88
CA HIS A 78 4.52 12.34 -3.59
C HIS A 78 4.75 11.10 -2.72
N LEU A 79 4.98 11.29 -1.41
CA LEU A 79 5.15 10.19 -0.47
C LEU A 79 3.88 9.35 -0.37
N ASP A 80 2.71 9.98 -0.32
CA ASP A 80 1.42 9.29 -0.29
C ASP A 80 1.16 8.57 -1.62
N CYS A 81 1.44 9.23 -2.75
CA CYS A 81 1.35 8.65 -4.09
C CYS A 81 2.25 7.41 -4.26
N GLN A 82 3.40 7.36 -3.58
CA GLN A 82 4.27 6.21 -3.55
C GLN A 82 3.77 5.11 -2.58
N MET A 83 3.22 5.51 -1.44
CA MET A 83 2.90 4.61 -0.34
C MET A 83 1.55 3.92 -0.46
N LEU A 84 0.52 4.62 -0.94
CA LEU A 84 -0.82 4.04 -1.07
C LEU A 84 -0.86 2.84 -2.03
N PRO A 85 -0.22 2.86 -3.22
CA PRO A 85 -0.13 1.67 -4.07
C PRO A 85 0.61 0.51 -3.39
N LYS A 86 1.72 0.79 -2.69
CA LYS A 86 2.48 -0.24 -1.96
C LYS A 86 1.64 -0.91 -0.88
N LEU A 87 0.88 -0.13 -0.09
CA LEU A 87 0.00 -0.66 0.95
C LEU A 87 -1.16 -1.47 0.36
N GLN A 88 -1.70 -1.07 -0.79
CA GLN A 88 -2.72 -1.84 -1.49
C GLN A 88 -2.18 -3.19 -1.99
N HIS A 89 -0.96 -3.19 -2.54
CA HIS A 89 -0.28 -4.43 -2.93
C HIS A 89 -0.07 -5.34 -1.73
N ILE A 90 0.38 -4.80 -0.59
CA ILE A 90 0.53 -5.56 0.67
C ILE A 90 -0.81 -6.19 1.06
N ARG A 91 -1.87 -5.39 1.10
CA ARG A 91 -3.19 -5.84 1.53
C ARG A 91 -3.74 -6.96 0.66
N VAL A 92 -3.68 -6.81 -0.66
CA VAL A 92 -4.22 -7.79 -1.61
C VAL A 92 -3.35 -9.02 -1.71
N ALA A 93 -2.05 -8.85 -1.97
CA ALA A 93 -1.18 -9.97 -2.25
C ALA A 93 -0.81 -10.76 -0.98
N ALA A 94 -0.55 -10.10 0.16
CA ALA A 94 -0.28 -10.85 1.40
C ALA A 94 -1.52 -11.66 1.85
N SER A 95 -2.73 -11.15 1.62
CA SER A 95 -3.98 -11.87 1.82
C SER A 95 -4.10 -13.08 0.88
N ALA A 96 -3.88 -12.89 -0.41
CA ALA A 96 -4.01 -13.94 -1.42
C ALA A 96 -3.00 -15.08 -1.22
N PHE A 97 -1.71 -14.75 -1.05
CA PHE A 97 -0.62 -15.73 -1.03
C PHE A 97 -0.29 -16.29 0.36
N LYS A 98 -0.63 -15.57 1.44
CA LYS A 98 -0.18 -15.88 2.80
C LYS A 98 -1.26 -15.82 3.87
N ASP A 99 -2.51 -15.51 3.51
CA ASP A 99 -3.61 -15.30 4.46
C ASP A 99 -3.32 -14.21 5.51
N PHE A 100 -2.37 -13.32 5.22
CA PHE A 100 -2.02 -12.21 6.08
C PHE A 100 -2.99 -11.06 5.87
N GLN A 101 -3.54 -10.54 6.97
CA GLN A 101 -4.39 -9.35 6.98
C GLN A 101 -3.72 -8.24 7.79
N ILE A 102 -3.85 -6.99 7.34
CA ILE A 102 -3.51 -5.83 8.16
C ILE A 102 -4.40 -5.86 9.42
N PRO A 103 -3.86 -5.88 10.64
CA PRO A 103 -4.69 -6.01 11.82
C PRO A 103 -5.68 -4.84 11.98
N PRO A 104 -6.96 -5.10 12.32
CA PRO A 104 -7.96 -4.05 12.52
C PRO A 104 -7.61 -3.02 13.60
N ARG A 105 -6.76 -3.39 14.57
CA ARG A 105 -6.28 -2.51 15.64
C ARG A 105 -5.37 -1.37 15.17
N LEU A 106 -4.85 -1.43 13.95
CA LEU A 106 -4.00 -0.37 13.37
C LEU A 106 -4.90 0.75 12.82
N THR A 107 -5.63 1.40 13.72
CA THR A 107 -6.77 2.26 13.37
C THR A 107 -6.36 3.52 12.59
N SER A 108 -5.18 4.07 12.84
CA SER A 108 -4.66 5.24 12.14
C SER A 108 -4.22 4.89 10.72
N LEU A 109 -3.59 3.73 10.54
CA LEU A 109 -3.30 3.18 9.22
C LEU A 109 -4.59 2.88 8.43
N TRP A 110 -5.62 2.31 9.08
CA TRP A 110 -6.91 2.08 8.42
C TRP A 110 -7.63 3.38 8.06
N ARG A 111 -7.53 4.43 8.89
CA ARG A 111 -8.04 5.77 8.57
C ARG A 111 -7.33 6.36 7.35
N TYR A 112 -6.01 6.19 7.25
CA TYR A 112 -5.23 6.62 6.09
C TYR A 112 -5.64 5.89 4.80
N LEU A 113 -5.79 4.56 4.83
CA LEU A 113 -6.32 3.78 3.71
C LEU A 113 -7.74 4.19 3.34
N ALA A 114 -8.60 4.47 4.34
CA ALA A 114 -9.96 4.95 4.10
C ALA A 114 -9.99 6.29 3.33
N SER A 115 -9.04 7.19 3.60
CA SER A 115 -8.89 8.44 2.83
C SER A 115 -8.59 8.15 1.36
N ALA A 116 -7.68 7.20 1.09
CA ALA A 116 -7.37 6.79 -0.28
C ALA A 116 -8.57 6.15 -0.99
N TYR A 117 -9.32 5.28 -0.32
CA TYR A 117 -10.49 4.63 -0.94
C TYR A 117 -11.66 5.57 -1.21
N LYS A 118 -11.67 6.77 -0.60
CA LYS A 118 -12.61 7.85 -0.93
C LYS A 118 -12.12 8.76 -2.08
N SER A 119 -10.84 8.68 -2.43
CA SER A 119 -10.24 9.49 -3.49
C SER A 119 -10.51 8.90 -4.87
N ASP A 120 -11.09 9.70 -5.76
CA ASP A 120 -11.28 9.31 -7.17
C ASP A 120 -9.97 9.00 -7.87
N THR A 121 -8.90 9.74 -7.55
CA THR A 121 -7.57 9.50 -8.14
C THR A 121 -7.10 8.09 -7.85
N PHE A 122 -7.09 7.70 -6.56
CA PHE A 122 -6.67 6.36 -6.18
C PHE A 122 -7.57 5.29 -6.78
N ARG A 123 -8.89 5.47 -6.75
CA ARG A 123 -9.85 4.50 -7.30
C ARG A 123 -9.70 4.29 -8.81
N LYS A 124 -9.39 5.35 -9.56
CA LYS A 124 -9.23 5.29 -11.03
C LYS A 124 -7.88 4.72 -11.46
N THR A 125 -6.86 4.81 -10.61
CA THR A 125 -5.50 4.32 -10.92
C THR A 125 -5.17 2.98 -10.27
N CYS A 126 -5.97 2.51 -9.31
CA CYS A 126 -5.76 1.24 -8.64
C CYS A 126 -6.11 0.08 -9.60
N PRO A 127 -5.19 -0.86 -9.85
CA PRO A 127 -5.52 -2.08 -10.57
C PRO A 127 -6.49 -2.95 -9.77
N SER A 128 -7.16 -3.87 -10.46
CA SER A 128 -7.98 -4.89 -9.81
C SER A 128 -7.15 -5.80 -8.92
N ASP A 129 -7.80 -6.44 -7.95
CA ASP A 129 -7.13 -7.39 -7.07
C ASP A 129 -6.50 -8.55 -7.87
N GLN A 130 -7.15 -8.97 -8.97
CA GLN A 130 -6.64 -9.99 -9.88
C GLN A 130 -5.35 -9.56 -10.58
N GLU A 131 -5.27 -8.33 -11.08
CA GLU A 131 -4.04 -7.81 -11.71
C GLU A 131 -2.88 -7.71 -10.70
N ILE A 132 -3.16 -7.30 -9.46
CA ILE A 132 -2.15 -7.28 -8.40
C ILE A 132 -1.64 -8.70 -8.11
N VAL A 133 -2.55 -9.67 -7.94
CA VAL A 133 -2.16 -11.06 -7.67
C VAL A 133 -1.42 -11.66 -8.86
N HIS A 134 -1.87 -11.40 -10.08
CA HIS A 134 -1.21 -11.86 -11.30
C HIS A 134 0.23 -11.33 -11.36
N HIS A 135 0.45 -10.03 -11.19
CA HIS A 135 1.78 -9.41 -11.15
C HIS A 135 2.74 -10.09 -10.16
N TRP A 136 2.25 -10.46 -8.98
CA TRP A 136 3.07 -11.18 -8.00
C TRP A 136 3.29 -12.65 -8.37
N SER A 137 2.32 -13.31 -9.00
CA SER A 137 2.43 -14.69 -9.46
C SER A 137 3.45 -14.90 -10.57
N GLU A 138 3.71 -13.89 -11.40
CA GLU A 138 4.72 -13.93 -12.47
C GLU A 138 6.16 -13.92 -11.93
N LYS A 139 6.36 -13.47 -10.69
CA LYS A 139 7.68 -13.45 -10.06
C LYS A 139 8.02 -14.84 -9.56
N ARG A 140 9.09 -15.44 -10.12
CA ARG A 140 9.55 -16.81 -9.80
C ARG A 140 9.77 -17.08 -8.31
N GLU A 141 10.11 -16.04 -7.55
CA GLU A 141 10.44 -16.13 -6.12
C GLU A 141 9.19 -16.04 -5.22
N THR A 142 8.04 -15.64 -5.77
CA THR A 142 6.79 -15.53 -5.02
C THR A 142 6.27 -16.91 -4.63
N THR A 143 5.73 -17.01 -3.42
CA THR A 143 5.04 -18.23 -2.97
C THR A 143 3.90 -18.57 -3.94
N PRO A 144 3.70 -19.84 -4.34
CA PRO A 144 2.58 -20.21 -5.20
C PRO A 144 1.23 -19.83 -4.60
N LEU A 145 0.32 -19.32 -5.43
CA LEU A 145 -1.05 -19.03 -5.00
C LEU A 145 -1.76 -20.34 -4.61
N PRO A 146 -2.44 -20.43 -3.45
CA PRO A 146 -3.20 -21.61 -3.07
C PRO A 146 -4.23 -22.02 -4.13
N GLU A 147 -4.35 -23.33 -4.40
CA GLU A 147 -5.28 -23.84 -5.44
C GLU A 147 -6.72 -23.35 -5.23
N SER A 148 -7.17 -23.28 -3.98
CA SER A 148 -8.51 -22.79 -3.61
C SER A 148 -8.76 -21.33 -4.01
N LYS A 149 -7.71 -20.53 -4.17
CA LYS A 149 -7.78 -19.11 -4.51
C LYS A 149 -7.55 -18.82 -5.98
N LYS A 150 -7.02 -19.77 -6.77
CA LYS A 150 -6.71 -19.56 -8.19
C LYS A 150 -7.92 -19.07 -8.99
N LYS A 151 -9.08 -19.73 -8.83
CA LYS A 151 -10.30 -19.36 -9.55
C LYS A 151 -10.75 -17.92 -9.23
N VAL A 152 -10.58 -17.47 -7.99
CA VAL A 152 -10.94 -16.11 -7.55
C VAL A 152 -10.09 -15.06 -8.25
N PHE A 153 -8.80 -15.34 -8.45
CA PHE A 153 -7.83 -14.39 -8.99
C PHE A 153 -7.48 -14.61 -10.47
N LEU A 154 -8.33 -15.30 -11.23
CA LEU A 154 -8.18 -15.38 -12.69
C LEU A 154 -8.43 -14.00 -13.32
N LEU A 155 -7.55 -13.57 -14.22
CA LEU A 155 -7.70 -12.31 -14.95
C LEU A 155 -9.01 -12.22 -15.78
N GLU A 156 -9.56 -13.37 -16.15
CA GLU A 156 -10.82 -13.48 -16.91
C GLU A 156 -12.09 -13.32 -16.03
N SER A 157 -11.95 -13.35 -14.70
CA SER A 157 -13.08 -13.17 -13.79
C SER A 157 -13.46 -11.70 -13.64
N ASP A 158 -14.70 -11.43 -13.20
CA ASP A 158 -15.16 -10.06 -12.94
C ASP A 158 -14.22 -9.34 -11.97
N PRO A 159 -13.68 -8.16 -12.35
CA PRO A 159 -12.70 -7.46 -11.53
C PRO A 159 -13.31 -7.00 -10.22
N PHE A 160 -12.58 -7.18 -9.12
CA PHE A 160 -12.95 -6.65 -7.81
C PHE A 160 -11.80 -5.89 -7.16
N PHE A 161 -12.14 -5.06 -6.18
CA PHE A 161 -11.20 -4.13 -5.55
C PHE A 161 -11.35 -4.17 -4.02
N SER A 162 -10.32 -4.66 -3.32
CA SER A 162 -10.29 -4.71 -1.86
C SER A 162 -10.15 -3.31 -1.25
N THR A 163 -11.28 -2.63 -1.06
CA THR A 163 -11.39 -1.25 -0.55
C THR A 163 -12.22 -1.12 0.73
N SER A 164 -12.75 -2.23 1.25
CA SER A 164 -13.46 -2.24 2.54
C SER A 164 -12.51 -1.86 3.68
N VAL A 165 -13.04 -1.24 4.74
CA VAL A 165 -12.27 -0.95 5.95
C VAL A 165 -12.98 -1.60 7.14
N PRO A 166 -12.25 -2.06 8.17
CA PRO A 166 -12.87 -2.59 9.39
C PRO A 166 -13.78 -1.54 10.03
N GLN A 167 -14.82 -1.99 10.75
CA GLN A 167 -15.58 -1.10 11.62
C GLN A 167 -14.64 -0.62 12.73
N LEU A 168 -14.24 0.65 12.66
CA LEU A 168 -13.48 1.30 13.70
C LEU A 168 -14.49 1.76 14.75
N ASN A 169 -14.55 1.06 15.89
CA ASN A 169 -15.32 1.56 17.03
C ASN A 169 -14.67 2.87 17.46
N GLY A 170 -15.38 3.99 17.26
CA GLY A 170 -14.92 5.30 17.68
C GLY A 170 -14.84 5.37 19.20
N ASN A 171 -13.72 5.91 19.71
CA ASN A 171 -13.71 6.58 21.00
C ASN A 171 -14.21 8.02 20.79
#